data_AF-A0AAJ5RS08-F1
#
_entry.id   AF-A0AAJ5RS08-F1
#
_cell.length_a   1.000
_cell.length_b   1.000
_cell.length_c   1.000
_cell.angle_alpha   90.00
_cell.angle_beta   90.00
_cell.angle_gamma   90.00
#
_symmetry.space_group_name_H-M   'P 1'
#
loop_
_entity.id
_entity.type
_entity.pdbx_description
1 polymer ?
#
loop_
_entity_poly.entity_id
_entity_poly.type
_entity_poly.pdbx_seq_one_letter_code
_entity_poly.pdbx_strand_id
1 'polypeptide(L)' 'MHDEKEVQFTSAGTNINEVKQKNAEAGLSYNDVKALLAKTGGHGTAIYSDTDFEEVRQEIHKNQQ' A
#
# COMPACT_ATOMS: atom_id res chain seq x y z
N MET A 1 -9.17 -26.12 -25.23
CA MET A 1 -8.23 -25.08 -24.78
C MET A 1 -7.50 -25.68 -23.60
N HIS A 2 -6.25 -26.11 -23.80
CA HIS A 2 -5.43 -26.63 -22.71
C HIS A 2 -4.79 -25.44 -22.02
N ASP A 3 -5.43 -24.93 -20.97
CA ASP A 3 -4.76 -24.08 -19.98
C ASP A 3 -3.82 -24.96 -19.15
N GLU A 4 -2.78 -25.49 -19.80
CA GLU A 4 -1.63 -26.01 -19.08
C GLU A 4 -0.94 -24.80 -18.48
N LYS A 5 -1.27 -24.52 -17.21
CA LYS A 5 -0.46 -23.66 -16.35
C LYS A 5 0.92 -24.31 -16.24
N GLU A 6 1.78 -24.04 -17.21
CA GLU A 6 3.17 -24.43 -17.24
C GLU A 6 3.75 -24.08 -15.87
N VAL A 7 4.15 -25.10 -15.11
CA VAL A 7 4.65 -24.89 -13.75
C VAL A 7 6.03 -24.26 -13.89
N GLN A 8 6.07 -22.94 -13.78
CA GLN A 8 7.29 -22.18 -13.91
C GLN A 8 8.12 -22.40 -12.63
N PHE A 9 9.19 -23.18 -12.74
CA PHE A 9 10.18 -23.31 -11.68
C PHE A 9 11.33 -22.34 -11.91
N THR A 10 11.86 -21.74 -10.85
CA THR A 10 13.12 -20.98 -10.94
C THR A 10 14.31 -21.92 -11.15
N SER A 11 15.48 -21.37 -11.49
CA SER A 11 16.73 -22.15 -11.58
C SER A 11 17.10 -22.86 -10.26
N ALA A 12 16.61 -22.36 -9.13
CA ALA A 12 16.75 -22.98 -7.82
C ALA A 12 15.66 -24.01 -7.49
N GLY A 13 14.75 -24.32 -8.44
CA GLY A 13 13.67 -25.28 -8.25
C GLY A 13 12.46 -24.74 -7.48
N THR A 14 12.31 -23.42 -7.37
CA THR A 14 11.16 -22.81 -6.66
C THR A 14 9.92 -22.80 -7.55
N ASN A 15 8.80 -23.38 -7.09
CA ASN A 15 7.52 -23.33 -7.79
C ASN A 15 6.90 -21.93 -7.73
N ILE A 16 6.84 -21.22 -8.87
CA ILE A 16 6.32 -19.85 -8.93
C ILE A 16 4.82 -19.79 -8.64
N ASN A 17 4.04 -20.80 -9.05
CA ASN A 17 2.59 -20.80 -8.84
C ASN A 17 2.25 -20.96 -7.36
N GLU A 18 2.97 -21.82 -6.65
CA GLU A 18 2.82 -22.00 -5.20
C GLU A 18 3.20 -20.72 -4.43
N VAL A 19 4.30 -20.07 -4.81
CA VAL A 19 4.72 -18.81 -4.18
C VAL A 19 3.67 -17.71 -4.37
N LYS A 20 3.12 -17.57 -5.58
CA LYS A 20 2.05 -16.60 -5.84
C LYS A 20 0.81 -16.86 -5.01
N GLN A 21 0.40 -18.12 -4.87
CA GLN A 21 -0.72 -18.49 -4.03
C GLN A 21 -0.47 -18.12 -2.56
N LYS A 22 0.67 -18.52 -2.00
CA LYS A 22 1.03 -18.19 -0.61
C LYS A 22 1.13 -16.68 -0.38
N ASN A 23 1.65 -15.92 -1.34
CA ASN A 23 1.68 -14.45 -1.24
C ASN A 23 0.27 -13.84 -1.22
N ALA A 24 -0.67 -14.38 -2.00
CA ALA A 24 -2.06 -13.94 -1.98
C ALA A 24 -2.76 -14.30 -0.65
N GLU A 25 -2.37 -15.40 -0.01
CA GLU A 25 -2.90 -15.86 1.28
C GLU A 25 -2.23 -15.16 2.50
N ALA A 26 -1.07 -14.54 2.32
CA ALA A 26 -0.28 -13.94 3.41
C ALA A 26 -0.78 -12.57 3.91
N GLY A 27 -1.79 -11.98 3.26
CA GLY A 27 -2.37 -10.69 3.64
C GLY A 27 -1.67 -9.49 3.00
N LEU A 28 -1.73 -8.33 3.67
CA LEU A 28 -1.22 -7.06 3.15
C LEU A 28 0.30 -7.08 3.02
N SER A 29 0.82 -6.59 1.89
CA SER A 29 2.25 -6.38 1.76
C SER A 29 2.71 -5.22 2.65
N TYR A 30 4.02 -5.14 2.89
CA TYR A 30 4.61 -4.00 3.58
C TYR A 30 4.19 -2.66 2.98
N ASN A 31 4.14 -2.55 1.64
CA ASN A 31 3.74 -1.32 0.96
C ASN A 31 2.25 -1.01 1.17
N ASP A 32 1.41 -2.03 1.22
CA ASP A 32 -0.02 -1.86 1.49
C ASP A 32 -0.25 -1.40 2.93
N VAL A 33 0.46 -2.00 3.90
CA VAL A 33 0.44 -1.57 5.31
C VAL A 33 0.94 -0.14 5.44
N LYS A 34 2.04 0.20 4.77
CA LYS A 34 2.59 1.56 4.75
C LYS A 34 1.58 2.57 4.19
N ALA A 35 0.91 2.23 3.10
CA ALA A 35 -0.12 3.07 2.50
C ALA A 35 -1.35 3.22 3.42
N LEU A 36 -1.78 2.14 4.08
CA LEU A 36 -2.87 2.18 5.05
C LEU A 36 -2.53 3.08 6.23
N LEU A 37 -1.33 2.93 6.81
CA LEU A 37 -0.85 3.77 7.92
C LEU A 37 -0.72 5.24 7.51
N ALA A 38 -0.27 5.52 6.28
CA ALA A 38 -0.20 6.88 5.77
C ALA A 38 -1.58 7.53 5.67
N LYS A 39 -2.62 6.77 5.28
CA LYS A 39 -4.01 7.26 5.24
C LYS A 39 -4.59 7.53 6.62
N THR A 40 -4.28 6.70 7.60
CA THR A 40 -4.83 6.86 8.96
C THR A 40 -4.03 7.82 9.83
N GLY A 41 -2.83 8.21 9.40
CA GLY A 41 -1.84 8.87 10.25
C GLY A 41 -1.27 7.93 11.32
N GLY A 42 -0.35 8.46 12.14
CA GLY A 42 0.11 7.79 13.36
C GLY A 42 -0.96 7.78 14.45
N HIS A 43 -0.72 7.02 15.52
CA HIS A 43 -1.63 6.97 16.68
C HIS A 43 -1.96 8.38 17.20
N GLY A 44 -3.24 8.76 17.17
CA GLY A 44 -3.69 10.08 17.63
C GLY A 44 -3.46 11.24 16.65
N THR A 45 -2.92 10.99 15.45
CA THR A 45 -2.65 12.03 14.44
C THR A 45 -3.57 11.92 13.22
N ALA A 46 -4.62 11.10 13.27
CA ALA A 46 -5.57 10.92 12.17
C ALA A 46 -6.10 12.26 11.62
N ILE A 47 -6.33 13.23 12.50
CA ILE A 47 -6.78 14.59 12.19
C ILE A 47 -5.82 15.40 11.29
N TYR A 48 -4.55 15.01 11.20
CA TYR A 48 -3.52 15.69 10.39
C TYR A 48 -3.22 14.98 9.07
N SER A 49 -3.93 13.88 8.78
CA SER A 49 -3.63 13.00 7.62
C SER A 49 -4.40 13.45 6.38
N ASP A 50 -5.59 14.02 6.58
CA ASP A 50 -6.45 14.61 5.54
C ASP A 50 -6.28 16.14 5.47
N THR A 51 -5.07 16.64 5.74
CA THR A 51 -4.81 18.07 5.59
C THR A 51 -4.81 18.44 4.10
N ASP A 52 -5.85 19.15 3.66
CA ASP A 52 -5.87 19.77 2.33
C ASP A 52 -4.84 20.89 2.29
N PHE A 53 -3.83 20.71 1.45
CA PHE A 53 -2.74 21.67 1.30
C PHE A 53 -3.24 23.05 0.84
N GLU A 54 -4.31 23.12 0.04
CA GLU A 54 -4.88 24.38 -0.42
C GLU A 54 -5.57 25.13 0.72
N GLU A 55 -6.28 24.41 1.59
CA GLU A 55 -6.96 25.00 2.75
C GLU A 55 -5.95 25.65 3.72
N VAL A 56 -4.87 24.93 4.06
CA VAL A 56 -3.80 25.46 4.93
C VAL A 56 -3.14 26.69 4.30
N ARG A 57 -2.92 26.69 2.99
CA ARG A 57 -2.32 27.83 2.28
C ARG A 57 -3.18 29.08 2.37
N GLN A 58 -4.50 28.94 2.35
CA GLN A 58 -5.42 30.07 2.46
C GLN A 58 -5.47 30.64 3.88
N GLU A 59 -5.47 29.79 4.92
CA GLU A 59 -5.46 30.26 6.32
C GLU A 59 -4.20 31.05 6.68
N ILE A 60 -3.02 30.59 6.24
CA ILE A 60 -1.75 31.29 6.51
C ILE A 60 -1.77 32.70 5.91
N HIS A 61 -2.28 32.87 4.69
CA HIS A 61 -2.37 34.19 4.06
C HIS A 61 -3.45 35.10 4.70
N LYS A 62 -4.56 34.53 5.19
CA LYS A 62 -5.60 35.31 5.90
C LYS A 62 -5.12 35.88 7.22
N ASN A 63 -4.34 35.11 7.99
CA ASN A 63 -3.84 35.53 9.30
C ASN A 63 -2.65 36.51 9.23
N GLN A 64 -2.19 36.86 8.02
CA GLN A 64 -1.10 37.83 7.79
C GLN A 64 -1.61 39.23 7.36
N GLN A 65 -2.92 39.49 7.43
CA GLN A 65 -3.54 40.82 7.23
C GLN A 65 -4.10 41.36 8.54
#